data_AF-A0A537UPL8-F1
#
_entry.id   AF-A0A537UPL8-F1
#
_cell.length_a   1.000
_cell.length_b   1.000
_cell.length_c   1.000
_cell.angle_alpha   90.00
_cell.angle_beta   90.00
_cell.angle_gamma   90.00
#
_symmetry.space_group_name_H-M   'P 1'
#
loop_
_entity.id
_entity.type
_entity.pdbx_description
1 polymer ?
#
loop_
_entity_poly.entity_id
_entity_poly.type
_entity_poly.pdbx_seq_one_letter_code
_entity_poly.pdbx_strand_id
1 'polypeptide(L)'
;IIETQAIGMPLGDACARLFERMPVPEANFFGIVVSIQQKSGGNLSEALGNLSKVLRDRKKMAEKIQAMSMEAKASAGIIGALPPIVMLLVYLSSPDYISLLWTHPTGQLMLVGSAMWMSMGVFVMKKMINFDF
;
A
#
# COMPACT_ATOMS: atom_id res chain seq x y z
N ILE A 1 -14.99 29.15 0.98
CA ILE A 1 -13.89 29.88 0.30
C ILE A 1 -14.42 31.14 -0.38
N ILE A 2 -15.33 31.03 -1.37
CA ILE A 2 -15.87 32.20 -2.10
C ILE A 2 -16.60 33.18 -1.17
N GLU A 3 -17.45 32.69 -0.27
CA GLU A 3 -18.13 33.52 0.74
C GLU A 3 -17.17 34.16 1.76
N THR A 4 -16.10 33.46 2.13
CA THR A 4 -15.13 33.92 3.14
C THR A 4 -14.23 35.01 2.59
N GLN A 5 -13.88 34.91 1.30
CA GLN A 5 -13.15 35.94 0.57
C GLN A 5 -14.00 37.20 0.32
N ALA A 6 -15.32 37.03 0.12
CA ALA A 6 -16.27 38.15 0.00
C ALA A 6 -16.42 38.97 1.30
N ILE A 7 -16.02 38.41 2.45
CA ILE A 7 -16.03 39.08 3.77
C ILE A 7 -14.67 39.76 4.07
N GLY A 8 -13.75 39.78 3.10
CA GLY A 8 -12.44 40.45 3.23
C GLY A 8 -11.37 39.61 3.94
N MET A 9 -11.62 38.32 4.17
CA MET A 9 -10.62 37.42 4.73
C MET A 9 -9.54 37.10 3.68
N PRO A 10 -8.23 37.15 4.04
CA PRO A 10 -7.16 36.71 3.16
C PRO A 10 -7.39 35.27 2.68
N LEU A 11 -7.14 35.02 1.40
CA LEU A 11 -7.29 33.69 0.78
C LEU A 11 -6.49 32.62 1.54
N GLY A 12 -5.35 32.99 2.13
CA GLY A 12 -4.57 32.13 3.02
C GLY A 12 -5.34 31.63 4.25
N ASP A 13 -6.04 32.52 4.96
CA ASP A 13 -6.84 32.16 6.14
C ASP A 13 -8.10 31.38 5.76
N ALA A 14 -8.71 31.71 4.60
CA ALA A 14 -9.83 30.93 4.06
C ALA A 14 -9.42 29.52 3.62
N CYS A 15 -8.18 29.34 3.14
CA CYS A 15 -7.61 28.02 2.82
C CYS A 15 -7.15 27.26 4.07
N ALA A 16 -6.70 27.94 5.13
CA ALA A 16 -6.41 27.29 6.41
C ALA A 16 -7.67 26.62 6.99
N ARG A 17 -8.84 27.28 6.86
CA ARG A 17 -10.15 26.68 7.21
C ARG A 17 -10.58 25.52 6.31
N LEU A 18 -9.96 25.35 5.13
CA LEU A 18 -10.19 24.18 4.28
C LEU A 18 -9.65 22.91 4.95
N PHE A 19 -8.54 23.00 5.67
CA PHE A 19 -7.96 21.90 6.43
C PHE A 19 -8.88 21.41 7.57
N GLU A 20 -9.66 22.31 8.18
CA GLU A 20 -10.67 21.93 9.19
C GLU A 20 -11.81 21.09 8.60
N ARG A 21 -12.14 21.27 7.31
CA ARG A 21 -13.20 20.50 6.63
C ARG A 21 -12.68 19.25 5.91
N MET A 22 -11.41 19.26 5.51
CA MET A 22 -10.78 18.15 4.81
C MET A 22 -9.34 18.01 5.34
N PRO A 23 -9.13 17.21 6.40
CA PRO A 23 -7.83 17.06 7.06
C PRO A 23 -6.91 16.14 6.25
N VAL A 24 -6.68 16.51 4.99
CA VAL A 24 -5.76 15.84 4.08
C VAL A 24 -4.49 16.71 3.96
N PRO A 25 -3.28 16.10 3.97
CA PRO A 25 -2.01 16.83 3.84
C PRO A 25 -1.98 17.82 2.67
N GLU A 26 -2.68 17.46 1.59
CA GLU A 26 -2.85 18.22 0.36
C GLU A 26 -3.55 19.58 0.59
N ALA A 27 -4.56 19.62 1.46
CA ALA A 27 -5.30 20.84 1.79
C ALA A 27 -4.43 21.81 2.62
N ASN A 28 -3.60 21.27 3.52
CA ASN A 28 -2.64 22.07 4.29
C ASN A 28 -1.56 22.66 3.37
N PHE A 29 -1.02 21.85 2.46
CA PHE A 29 -0.02 22.29 1.50
C PHE A 29 -0.55 23.40 0.57
N PHE A 30 -1.81 23.29 0.14
CA PHE A 30 -2.49 24.33 -0.65
C PHE A 30 -2.61 25.66 0.13
N GLY A 31 -3.03 25.61 1.39
CA GLY A 31 -3.12 26.80 2.24
C GLY A 31 -1.76 27.49 2.45
N ILE A 32 -0.68 26.72 2.61
CA ILE A 32 0.68 27.25 2.75
C ILE A 32 1.12 27.96 1.46
N VAL A 33 0.95 27.33 0.30
CA VAL A 33 1.35 27.92 -1.00
C VAL A 33 0.55 29.20 -1.28
N VAL A 34 -0.76 29.20 -1.04
CA VAL A 34 -1.60 30.39 -1.22
C VAL A 34 -1.20 31.52 -0.26
N SER A 35 -0.88 31.20 1.00
CA SER A 35 -0.48 32.20 2.00
C SER A 35 0.88 32.83 1.70
N ILE A 36 1.85 32.04 1.23
CA ILE A 36 3.17 32.53 0.80
C ILE A 36 3.01 33.45 -0.42
N GLN A 37 2.19 33.04 -1.39
CA GLN A 37 2.04 33.79 -2.63
C GLN A 37 1.25 35.10 -2.44
N GLN A 38 0.25 35.13 -1.55
CA GLN A 38 -0.44 36.37 -1.17
C GLN A 38 0.50 37.40 -0.51
N LYS A 39 1.51 36.96 0.25
CA LYS A 39 2.52 37.85 0.85
C LYS A 39 3.59 38.31 -0.13
N SER A 40 3.92 37.49 -1.13
CA SER A 40 5.00 37.74 -2.09
C SER A 40 4.55 38.45 -3.38
N GLY A 41 3.25 38.47 -3.69
CA GLY A 41 2.69 39.19 -4.84
C GLY A 41 3.04 38.61 -6.22
N GLY A 42 3.68 37.44 -6.27
CA GLY A 42 4.08 36.76 -7.51
C GLY A 42 2.95 35.98 -8.20
N ASN A 43 3.25 35.43 -9.39
CA ASN A 43 2.28 34.76 -10.25
C ASN A 43 1.65 33.51 -9.60
N LEU A 44 0.44 33.67 -9.05
CA LEU A 44 -0.34 32.62 -8.39
C LEU A 44 -0.54 31.39 -9.29
N SER A 45 -0.67 31.61 -10.60
CA SER A 45 -0.83 30.54 -11.59
C SER A 45 0.36 29.60 -11.65
N GLU A 46 1.58 30.10 -11.46
CA GLU A 46 2.79 29.29 -11.49
C GLU A 46 2.94 28.44 -10.22
N ALA A 47 2.66 29.04 -9.05
CA ALA A 47 2.68 28.34 -7.77
C ALA A 47 1.60 27.24 -7.69
N LEU A 48 0.38 27.55 -8.15
CA LEU A 48 -0.70 26.58 -8.27
C LEU A 48 -0.38 25.47 -9.28
N GLY A 49 0.24 25.83 -10.42
CA GLY A 49 0.71 24.88 -11.42
C GLY A 49 1.74 23.89 -10.86
N ASN A 50 2.72 24.38 -10.10
CA ASN A 50 3.72 23.55 -9.43
C ASN A 50 3.08 22.63 -8.38
N LEU A 51 2.16 23.14 -7.56
CA LEU A 51 1.45 22.31 -6.59
C LEU A 51 0.62 21.22 -7.27
N SER A 52 -0.10 21.56 -8.34
CA SER A 52 -0.87 20.58 -9.13
C SER A 52 0.02 19.47 -9.69
N LYS A 53 1.23 19.83 -10.12
CA LYS A 53 2.23 18.88 -10.62
C LYS A 53 2.72 17.95 -9.52
N VAL A 54 3.11 18.49 -8.36
CA VAL A 54 3.54 17.70 -7.19
C VAL A 54 2.43 16.77 -6.69
N LEU A 55 1.19 17.24 -6.66
CA LEU A 55 0.03 16.43 -6.26
C LEU A 55 -0.18 15.24 -7.21
N ARG A 56 -0.12 15.50 -8.52
CA ARG A 56 -0.24 14.47 -9.56
C ARG A 56 0.90 13.47 -9.49
N ASP A 57 2.13 13.94 -9.25
CA ASP A 57 3.30 13.07 -9.17
C ASP A 57 3.23 12.17 -7.93
N ARG A 58 2.75 12.70 -6.79
CA ARG A 58 2.44 11.88 -5.60
C ARG A 58 1.38 10.83 -5.87
N LYS A 59 0.27 11.21 -6.50
CA LYS A 59 -0.81 10.27 -6.86
C LYS A 59 -0.30 9.17 -7.80
N LYS A 60 0.46 9.54 -8.83
CA LYS A 60 1.09 8.57 -9.73
C LYS A 60 2.05 7.64 -9.00
N MET A 61 2.81 8.14 -8.04
CA MET A 61 3.73 7.31 -7.25
C MET A 61 2.96 6.31 -6.38
N ALA A 62 1.88 6.74 -5.72
CA ALA A 62 1.02 5.85 -4.96
C ALA A 62 0.36 4.77 -5.83
N GLU A 63 -0.18 5.15 -7.00
CA GLU A 63 -0.74 4.20 -7.97
C GLU A 63 0.32 3.23 -8.50
N LYS A 64 1.55 3.70 -8.73
CA LYS A 64 2.68 2.86 -9.15
C LYS A 64 3.12 1.89 -8.06
N ILE A 65 3.17 2.32 -6.80
CA ILE A 65 3.44 1.46 -5.64
C ILE A 65 2.36 0.39 -5.56
N GLN A 66 1.08 0.77 -5.65
CA GLN A 66 -0.02 -0.18 -5.63
C GLN A 66 0.08 -1.20 -6.77
N ALA A 67 0.39 -0.77 -8.00
CA ALA A 67 0.55 -1.65 -9.15
C ALA A 67 1.72 -2.64 -8.98
N MET A 68 2.90 -2.16 -8.56
CA MET A 68 4.06 -3.04 -8.30
C MET A 68 3.80 -3.99 -7.13
N SER A 69 3.09 -3.52 -6.10
CA SER A 69 2.73 -4.31 -4.93
C SER A 69 1.74 -5.44 -5.31
N MET A 70 0.87 -5.23 -6.31
CA MET A 70 -0.02 -6.28 -6.84
C MET A 70 0.74 -7.38 -7.59
N GLU A 71 1.75 -7.03 -8.38
CA GLU A 71 2.59 -8.02 -9.09
C GLU A 71 3.39 -8.89 -8.09
N ALA A 72 3.94 -8.25 -7.05
CA ALA A 72 4.61 -8.94 -5.96
C ALA A 72 3.65 -9.84 -5.17
N LYS A 73 2.41 -9.38 -4.89
CA LYS A 73 1.35 -10.16 -4.23
C LYS A 73 0.95 -11.40 -5.04
N ALA A 74 0.76 -11.25 -6.35
CA ALA A 74 0.38 -12.34 -7.23
C ALA A 74 1.48 -13.41 -7.30
N SER A 75 2.74 -13.00 -7.46
CA SER A 75 3.90 -13.91 -7.53
C SER A 75 4.12 -14.64 -6.20
N ALA A 76 4.01 -13.92 -5.07
CA ALA A 76 4.04 -14.50 -3.73
C ALA A 76 2.91 -15.52 -3.51
N GLY A 77 1.71 -15.23 -4.01
CA GLY A 77 0.57 -16.14 -3.94
C GLY A 77 0.79 -17.45 -4.70
N ILE A 78 1.38 -17.37 -5.90
CA ILE A 78 1.72 -18.55 -6.72
C ILE A 78 2.76 -19.41 -6.01
N ILE A 79 3.85 -18.82 -5.53
CA ILE A 79 4.93 -19.53 -4.83
C ILE A 79 4.41 -20.15 -3.51
N GLY A 80 3.56 -19.43 -2.78
CA GLY A 80 2.95 -19.93 -1.55
C GLY A 80 1.94 -21.06 -1.76
N ALA A 81 1.26 -21.08 -2.92
CA ALA A 81 0.26 -22.11 -3.25
C ALA A 81 0.87 -23.38 -3.87
N LEU A 82 2.10 -23.33 -4.38
CA LEU A 82 2.75 -24.46 -5.03
C LEU A 82 2.95 -25.67 -4.08
N PRO A 83 3.55 -25.53 -2.88
CA PRO A 83 3.75 -26.67 -1.99
C PRO A 83 2.47 -27.39 -1.54
N PRO A 84 1.36 -26.71 -1.17
CA PRO A 84 0.13 -27.40 -0.78
C PRO A 84 -0.55 -28.08 -1.97
N ILE A 85 -0.47 -27.53 -3.18
CA ILE A 85 -0.97 -28.20 -4.40
C ILE A 85 -0.18 -29.48 -4.67
N VAL A 86 1.16 -29.42 -4.60
CA VAL A 86 2.03 -30.59 -4.78
C VAL A 86 1.74 -31.65 -3.72
N MET A 87 1.58 -31.25 -2.45
CA MET A 87 1.22 -32.16 -1.36
C MET A 87 -0.12 -32.87 -1.61
N LEU A 88 -1.12 -32.15 -2.12
CA LEU A 88 -2.45 -32.69 -2.42
C LEU A 88 -2.43 -33.62 -3.65
N LEU A 89 -1.63 -33.30 -4.67
CA LEU A 89 -1.41 -34.18 -5.83
C LEU A 89 -0.71 -35.48 -5.45
N VAL A 90 0.33 -35.42 -4.61
CA VAL A 90 1.03 -36.62 -4.11
C VAL A 90 0.09 -37.47 -3.27
N TYR A 91 -0.82 -36.86 -2.49
CA TYR A 91 -1.85 -37.57 -1.74
C TYR A 91 -2.78 -38.40 -2.64
N LEU A 92 -3.18 -37.85 -3.79
CA LEU A 92 -4.08 -38.52 -4.73
C LEU A 92 -3.36 -39.54 -5.63
N SER A 93 -2.12 -39.24 -6.03
CA SER A 93 -1.36 -40.08 -6.96
C SER A 93 -0.71 -41.29 -6.29
N SER A 94 -0.23 -41.14 -5.04
CA SER A 94 0.60 -42.14 -4.36
C SER A 94 0.26 -42.20 -2.87
N PRO A 95 -0.91 -42.74 -2.48
CA PRO A 95 -1.33 -42.82 -1.08
C PRO A 95 -0.38 -43.64 -0.20
N ASP A 96 0.33 -44.63 -0.78
CA ASP A 96 1.37 -45.39 -0.08
C ASP A 96 2.54 -44.50 0.39
N TYR A 97 2.91 -43.48 -0.38
CA TYR A 97 4.02 -42.57 -0.04
C TYR A 97 3.66 -41.65 1.14
N ILE A 98 2.40 -41.23 1.19
CA ILE A 98 1.86 -40.43 2.30
C ILE A 98 1.59 -41.28 3.53
N SER A 99 1.20 -42.54 3.37
CA SER A 99 1.05 -43.46 4.49
C SER A 99 2.37 -43.64 5.25
N LEU A 100 3.51 -43.67 4.54
CA LEU A 100 4.85 -43.72 5.12
C LEU A 100 5.21 -42.45 5.93
N LEU A 101 4.72 -41.29 5.48
CA LEU A 101 4.85 -40.02 6.19
C LEU A 101 4.07 -39.98 7.51
N TRP A 102 2.95 -40.71 7.61
CA TRP A 102 2.13 -40.82 8.82
C TRP A 102 2.54 -41.98 9.74
N THR A 103 3.13 -43.05 9.21
CA THR A 103 3.54 -44.23 10.01
C THR A 103 4.94 -44.13 10.58
N HIS A 104 5.90 -43.48 9.91
CA HIS A 104 7.24 -43.29 10.43
C HIS A 104 7.36 -41.98 11.25
N PRO A 105 7.92 -42.02 12.48
CA PRO A 105 8.09 -40.82 13.31
C PRO A 105 8.99 -39.75 12.66
N THR A 106 9.92 -40.16 11.79
CA THR A 106 10.74 -39.26 10.96
C THR A 106 9.91 -38.50 9.91
N GLY A 107 8.91 -39.13 9.31
CA GLY A 107 8.01 -38.50 8.33
C GLY A 107 7.15 -37.42 8.97
N GLN A 108 6.60 -37.70 10.15
CA GLN A 108 5.75 -36.77 10.89
C GLN A 108 6.53 -35.51 11.34
N LEU A 109 7.79 -35.68 11.75
CA LEU A 109 8.70 -34.58 12.10
C LEU A 109 9.04 -33.69 10.90
N MET A 110 9.31 -34.30 9.73
CA MET A 110 9.56 -33.54 8.49
C MET A 110 8.32 -32.81 7.99
N LEU A 111 7.12 -33.37 8.18
CA LEU A 111 5.84 -32.73 7.87
C LEU A 111 5.57 -31.50 8.72
N VAL A 112 5.77 -31.62 10.03
CA VAL A 112 5.62 -30.49 10.95
C VAL A 112 6.67 -29.42 10.63
N GLY A 113 7.90 -29.83 10.34
CA GLY A 113 8.98 -28.92 9.93
C GLY A 113 8.65 -28.16 8.63
N SER A 114 8.15 -28.85 7.60
CA SER A 114 7.78 -28.21 6.33
C SER A 114 6.56 -27.32 6.47
N ALA A 115 5.55 -27.72 7.26
CA ALA A 115 4.38 -26.91 7.55
C ALA A 115 4.73 -25.63 8.34
N MET A 116 5.64 -25.73 9.32
CA MET A 116 6.16 -24.58 10.06
C MET A 116 6.95 -23.64 9.15
N TRP A 117 7.82 -24.19 8.30
CA TRP A 117 8.61 -23.40 7.34
C TRP A 117 7.72 -22.68 6.32
N MET A 118 6.70 -23.37 5.79
CA MET A 118 5.68 -22.77 4.92
C MET A 118 4.92 -21.66 5.62
N SER A 119 4.45 -21.92 6.85
CA SER A 119 3.69 -20.94 7.63
C SER A 119 4.52 -19.69 7.88
N MET A 120 5.81 -19.86 8.17
CA MET A 120 6.75 -18.75 8.34
C MET A 120 6.96 -17.97 7.02
N GLY A 121 7.10 -18.67 5.89
CA GLY A 121 7.20 -18.05 4.56
C GLY A 121 5.95 -17.25 4.18
N VAL A 122 4.76 -17.82 4.39
CA VAL A 122 3.48 -17.13 4.14
C VAL A 122 3.33 -15.92 5.06
N PHE A 123 3.74 -16.02 6.32
CA PHE A 123 3.71 -14.90 7.26
C PHE A 123 4.63 -13.74 6.84
N VAL A 124 5.85 -14.05 6.39
CA VAL A 124 6.79 -13.05 5.86
C VAL A 124 6.23 -12.37 4.61
N MET A 125 5.67 -13.15 3.67
CA MET A 125 5.02 -12.59 2.48
C MET A 125 3.84 -11.69 2.85
N LYS A 126 2.97 -12.13 3.78
CA LYS A 126 1.86 -11.31 4.29
C LYS A 126 2.36 -10.02 4.93
N LYS A 127 3.48 -10.06 5.66
CA LYS A 127 4.08 -8.87 6.29
C LYS A 127 4.61 -7.90 5.25
N MET A 128 5.32 -8.35 4.21
CA MET A 128 5.75 -7.48 3.10
C MET A 128 4.56 -6.80 2.41
N ILE A 129 3.48 -7.54 2.18
CA ILE A 129 2.27 -7.09 1.49
C ILE A 129 1.49 -6.04 2.29
N ASN A 130 1.53 -6.13 3.62
CA ASN A 130 0.81 -5.25 4.53
C ASN A 130 1.63 -4.02 4.96
N PHE A 131 2.92 -3.96 4.60
CA PHE A 131 3.79 -2.81 4.87
C PHE A 131 3.57 -1.64 3.89
N ASP A 132 2.81 -1.85 2.81
CA ASP A 132 2.43 -0.83 1.84
C ASP A 132 1.12 -0.08 2.21
N PHE A 133 0.66 -0.13 3.47
CA PHE A 133 -0.51 0.60 3.98
C PHE A 133 -0.20 1.44 5.21
#